data_AF-A0A1J4KNX3-F1
#
_entry.id   AF-A0A1J4KNX3-F1
#
_cell.length_a   1.000
_cell.length_b   1.000
_cell.length_c   1.000
_cell.angle_alpha   90.00
_cell.angle_beta   90.00
_cell.angle_gamma   90.00
#
_symmetry.space_group_name_H-M   'P 1'
#
loop_
_entity.id
_entity.type
_entity.pdbx_description
1 polymer ?
#
loop_
_entity_poly.entity_id
_entity_poly.type
_entity_poly.pdbx_seq_one_letter_code
_entity_poly.pdbx_strand_id
1 'polypeptide(L)'
;MSLHYTKSGALDMRYSSSRAAVASGNYGMGYGGFSPSPLSSMNYNNIHTKIDGTLDMRYSSSKAIVASQQIYNQPSFQSPTSSPYKNQIHLKKDGTPDMRYKASQALASNSPPQPKTADYSDIRTSDIRDPYQQKKYRAESKSKYKDEKEACHIVDLQVALKCIENRPGEKLSKQQLKEEMKPINELLRMRLKETNRGYDKDMADRICDLLDNKDNRVTRGVQNKIEQMVEAMNSIPANERNNTTDWVSQRLTQLKEKHCV
;
A
#
# COMPACT_ATOMS: atom_id res chain seq x y z
N MET A 1 47.57 -31.06 -15.02
CA MET A 1 46.16 -30.99 -15.50
C MET A 1 46.07 -29.85 -16.49
N SER A 2 45.56 -30.09 -17.71
CA SER A 2 45.43 -29.02 -18.71
C SER A 2 44.16 -28.21 -18.45
N LEU A 3 44.32 -26.90 -18.19
CA LEU A 3 43.22 -25.96 -18.06
C LEU A 3 42.91 -25.38 -19.43
N HIS A 4 41.65 -25.38 -19.82
CA HIS A 4 41.21 -24.85 -21.10
C HIS A 4 40.70 -23.43 -20.90
N TYR A 5 41.10 -22.53 -21.79
CA TYR A 5 40.64 -21.15 -21.80
C TYR A 5 39.90 -20.86 -23.12
N THR A 6 38.91 -19.99 -23.03
CA THR A 6 38.16 -19.46 -24.16
C THR A 6 39.05 -18.51 -24.99
N LYS A 7 38.63 -18.17 -26.21
CA LYS A 7 39.35 -17.20 -27.06
C LYS A 7 39.48 -15.81 -26.43
N SER A 8 38.64 -15.47 -25.44
CA SER A 8 38.74 -14.23 -24.67
C SER A 8 39.69 -14.32 -23.47
N GLY A 9 40.36 -15.46 -23.26
CA GLY A 9 41.27 -15.69 -22.15
C GLY A 9 40.59 -16.10 -20.83
N ALA A 10 39.26 -16.14 -20.77
CA ALA A 10 38.53 -16.63 -19.60
C ALA A 10 38.57 -18.17 -19.51
N LEU A 11 38.61 -18.74 -18.30
CA LEU A 11 38.63 -20.18 -18.09
C LEU A 11 37.37 -20.84 -18.71
N ASP A 12 37.57 -21.82 -19.59
CA ASP A 12 36.49 -22.48 -20.31
C ASP A 12 35.84 -23.57 -19.45
N MET A 13 34.69 -23.22 -18.87
CA MET A 13 33.89 -24.07 -17.99
C MET A 13 33.22 -25.25 -18.70
N ARG A 14 33.36 -25.39 -20.02
CA ARG A 14 32.89 -26.57 -20.76
C ARG A 14 33.69 -27.81 -20.40
N TYR A 15 34.98 -27.67 -20.14
CA TYR A 15 35.86 -28.79 -19.82
C TYR A 15 35.75 -29.18 -18.36
N SER A 16 35.74 -30.50 -18.08
CA SER A 16 35.65 -31.04 -16.73
C SER A 16 36.86 -30.68 -15.87
N SER A 17 38.05 -30.57 -16.46
CA SER A 17 39.27 -30.15 -15.77
C SER A 17 39.18 -28.70 -15.25
N SER A 18 38.64 -27.79 -16.05
CA SER A 18 38.40 -26.40 -15.68
C SER A 18 37.36 -26.27 -14.56
N ARG A 19 36.28 -27.07 -14.63
CA ARG A 19 35.25 -27.10 -13.57
C ARG A 19 35.78 -27.65 -12.26
N ALA A 20 36.59 -28.71 -12.30
CA ALA A 20 37.21 -29.29 -11.13
C ALA A 20 38.17 -28.30 -10.45
N ALA A 21 38.94 -27.52 -11.23
CA ALA A 21 39.86 -26.52 -10.70
C ALA A 21 39.14 -25.42 -9.90
N VAL A 22 38.00 -24.92 -10.40
CA VAL A 22 37.17 -23.94 -9.68
C VAL A 22 36.55 -24.53 -8.42
N ALA A 23 36.08 -25.79 -8.48
CA ALA A 23 35.52 -26.47 -7.32
C ALA A 23 36.55 -26.78 -6.23
N SER A 24 37.83 -26.96 -6.60
CA SER A 24 38.93 -27.22 -5.67
C SER A 24 39.62 -25.97 -5.10
N GLY A 25 39.31 -24.78 -5.64
CA GLY A 25 40.02 -23.53 -5.32
C GLY A 25 39.47 -22.81 -4.10
N ASN A 26 39.85 -23.26 -2.90
CA ASN A 26 39.69 -22.49 -1.65
C ASN A 26 40.96 -21.68 -1.33
N TYR A 27 41.29 -20.67 -2.14
CA TYR A 27 42.29 -19.65 -1.80
C TYR A 27 41.86 -18.27 -2.31
N GLY A 28 41.72 -17.33 -1.37
CA GLY A 28 41.17 -16.01 -1.57
C GLY A 28 42.10 -14.97 -2.19
N MET A 29 41.50 -13.87 -2.66
CA MET A 29 41.83 -12.46 -2.37
C MET A 29 40.71 -11.55 -2.95
N GLY A 30 40.38 -10.46 -2.24
CA GLY A 30 39.17 -9.60 -2.35
C GLY A 30 38.84 -8.98 -3.72
N TYR A 31 37.62 -8.52 -4.01
CA TYR A 31 36.70 -7.67 -3.23
C TYR A 31 35.22 -8.09 -3.37
N GLY A 32 34.43 -7.82 -2.31
CA GLY A 32 32.98 -8.00 -2.06
C GLY A 32 32.04 -8.46 -3.20
N GLY A 33 31.14 -9.41 -3.00
CA GLY A 33 30.69 -10.09 -1.79
C GLY A 33 29.42 -10.89 -2.10
N PHE A 34 29.55 -12.21 -2.24
CA PHE A 34 28.49 -13.18 -1.96
C PHE A 34 29.16 -14.55 -1.79
N SER A 35 29.45 -14.93 -0.56
CA SER A 35 29.95 -16.27 -0.23
C SER A 35 28.81 -17.29 -0.41
N PRO A 36 28.95 -18.32 -1.26
CA PRO A 36 28.08 -19.47 -1.19
C PRO A 36 28.60 -20.39 -0.07
N SER A 37 27.84 -20.54 1.00
CA SER A 37 28.10 -21.58 1.99
C SER A 37 28.02 -22.98 1.34
N PRO A 38 28.82 -23.95 1.83
CA PRO A 38 29.13 -25.16 1.10
C PRO A 38 28.00 -26.18 1.24
N LEU A 39 27.13 -26.28 0.24
CA LEU A 39 26.22 -27.42 0.14
C LEU A 39 26.99 -28.58 -0.51
N SER A 40 27.57 -29.39 0.38
CA SER A 40 27.90 -30.79 0.15
C SER A 40 26.94 -31.47 -0.83
N SER A 41 27.52 -32.19 -1.79
CA SER A 41 26.87 -33.23 -2.61
C SER A 41 25.86 -32.78 -3.67
N MET A 42 26.31 -32.03 -4.67
CA MET A 42 25.65 -32.07 -5.99
C MET A 42 26.63 -32.43 -7.09
N ASN A 43 26.29 -33.48 -7.84
CA ASN A 43 27.08 -34.07 -8.90
C ASN A 43 27.25 -33.08 -10.07
N TYR A 44 28.36 -32.32 -10.06
CA TYR A 44 28.72 -31.28 -11.06
C TYR A 44 28.88 -31.80 -12.49
N ASN A 45 28.84 -33.12 -12.71
CA ASN A 45 29.01 -33.71 -14.03
C ASN A 45 27.83 -33.47 -14.97
N ASN A 46 26.68 -32.99 -14.47
CA ASN A 46 25.45 -32.82 -15.26
C ASN A 46 24.94 -31.38 -15.31
N ILE A 47 25.84 -30.39 -15.20
CA ILE A 47 25.46 -28.97 -15.33
C ILE A 47 25.91 -28.48 -16.71
N HIS A 48 24.94 -28.02 -17.50
CA HIS A 48 25.19 -27.48 -18.83
C HIS A 48 25.19 -25.95 -18.77
N THR A 49 26.26 -25.34 -19.28
CA THR A 49 26.41 -23.89 -19.41
C THR A 49 26.52 -23.50 -20.89
N LYS A 50 26.07 -22.28 -21.20
CA LYS A 50 26.21 -21.68 -22.53
C LYS A 50 27.66 -21.23 -22.78
N ILE A 51 27.94 -20.78 -24.01
CA ILE A 51 29.25 -20.21 -24.40
C ILE A 51 29.66 -19.03 -23.51
N ASP A 52 28.68 -18.26 -23.03
CA ASP A 52 28.86 -17.08 -22.18
C ASP A 52 29.03 -17.42 -20.68
N GLY A 53 29.06 -18.70 -20.33
CA GLY A 53 29.20 -19.16 -18.94
C GLY A 53 27.90 -19.17 -18.13
N THR A 54 26.78 -18.71 -18.69
CA THR A 54 25.47 -18.77 -18.01
C THR A 54 24.87 -20.17 -18.04
N LEU A 55 23.99 -20.49 -17.07
CA LEU A 55 23.32 -21.80 -17.00
C LEU A 55 22.44 -22.03 -18.24
N ASP A 56 22.61 -23.16 -18.93
CA ASP A 56 21.77 -23.50 -20.08
C ASP A 56 20.47 -24.15 -19.63
N MET A 57 19.43 -23.32 -19.56
CA MET A 57 18.08 -23.71 -19.14
C MET A 57 17.36 -24.63 -20.13
N ARG A 58 17.97 -25.04 -21.23
CA ARG A 58 17.37 -26.06 -22.11
C ARG A 58 17.42 -27.45 -21.48
N TYR A 59 18.44 -27.73 -20.66
CA TYR A 59 18.64 -29.02 -20.04
C TYR A 59 17.86 -29.14 -18.72
N SER A 60 17.28 -30.32 -18.51
CA SER A 60 16.45 -30.65 -17.33
C SER A 60 17.22 -30.51 -16.02
N SER A 61 18.52 -30.85 -16.03
CA SER A 61 19.42 -30.73 -14.88
C SER A 61 19.66 -29.29 -14.47
N SER A 62 19.85 -28.39 -15.43
CA SER A 62 20.00 -26.95 -15.19
C SER A 62 18.73 -26.33 -14.61
N LYS A 63 17.55 -26.73 -15.11
CA LYS A 63 16.25 -26.27 -14.56
C LYS A 63 16.04 -26.72 -13.11
N ALA A 64 16.47 -27.94 -12.78
CA ALA A 64 16.33 -28.48 -11.42
C ALA A 64 17.12 -27.67 -10.39
N ILE A 65 18.29 -27.13 -10.76
CA ILE A 65 19.11 -26.30 -9.89
C ILE A 65 18.41 -24.98 -9.57
N VAL A 66 17.86 -24.29 -10.58
CA VAL A 66 17.10 -23.04 -10.37
C VAL A 66 15.86 -23.29 -9.50
N ALA A 67 15.16 -24.41 -9.72
CA ALA A 67 14.01 -24.79 -8.91
C ALA A 67 14.39 -25.08 -7.45
N SER A 68 15.56 -25.67 -7.20
CA SER A 68 16.07 -25.89 -5.83
C SER A 68 16.50 -24.61 -5.11
N GLN A 69 16.96 -23.58 -5.84
CA GLN A 69 17.35 -22.30 -5.25
C GLN A 69 16.16 -21.41 -4.87
N GLN A 70 15.01 -21.55 -5.54
CA GLN A 70 13.78 -20.83 -5.19
C GLN A 70 13.18 -21.24 -3.83
N ILE A 71 13.65 -22.35 -3.24
CA ILE A 71 13.20 -22.84 -1.93
C ILE A 71 13.85 -22.05 -0.77
N TYR A 72 14.98 -21.35 -0.98
CA TYR A 72 15.78 -20.76 0.10
C TYR A 72 15.39 -19.33 0.54
N ASN A 73 14.38 -18.69 -0.09
CA ASN A 73 14.03 -17.29 0.21
C ASN A 73 12.64 -17.09 0.83
N GLN A 74 12.16 -18.04 1.63
CA GLN A 74 11.00 -17.85 2.50
C GLN A 74 11.34 -18.31 3.93
N PRO A 75 11.16 -17.46 4.96
CA PRO A 75 11.42 -17.84 6.33
C PRO A 75 10.40 -18.87 6.81
N SER A 76 10.95 -20.02 7.22
CA SER A 76 10.45 -21.00 8.19
C SER A 76 8.98 -20.87 8.64
N PHE A 77 8.12 -21.81 8.23
CA PHE A 77 7.33 -22.64 9.15
C PHE A 77 6.90 -23.94 8.44
N GLN A 78 7.32 -25.07 9.04
CA GLN A 78 6.78 -26.42 8.95
C GLN A 78 6.99 -27.25 7.65
N SER A 79 7.89 -28.23 7.76
CA SER A 79 7.82 -29.55 7.11
C SER A 79 7.34 -30.58 8.15
N PRO A 80 7.05 -31.86 7.83
CA PRO A 80 6.71 -32.49 6.55
C PRO A 80 5.47 -33.42 6.69
N THR A 81 4.52 -33.41 5.75
CA THR A 81 3.69 -34.62 5.54
C THR A 81 3.48 -34.88 4.05
N SER A 82 3.76 -36.14 3.71
CA SER A 82 3.68 -36.81 2.42
C SER A 82 2.30 -36.73 1.76
N SER A 83 2.18 -36.23 0.52
CA SER A 83 1.11 -36.66 -0.41
C SER A 83 1.36 -36.20 -1.86
N PRO A 84 0.96 -36.97 -2.89
CA PRO A 84 1.53 -36.96 -4.24
C PRO A 84 0.76 -36.08 -5.25
N TYR A 85 0.31 -34.89 -4.85
CA TYR A 85 -0.33 -33.95 -5.78
C TYR A 85 0.30 -32.58 -5.68
N LYS A 86 1.31 -32.41 -6.54
CA LYS A 86 1.98 -31.14 -6.83
C LYS A 86 0.95 -30.22 -7.48
N ASN A 87 0.19 -29.48 -6.66
CA ASN A 87 -0.71 -28.43 -7.12
C ASN A 87 0.13 -27.30 -7.72
N GLN A 88 0.48 -27.45 -8.99
CA GLN A 88 1.13 -26.43 -9.79
C GLN A 88 0.11 -25.32 -10.02
N ILE A 89 0.11 -24.31 -9.15
CA ILE A 89 -0.69 -23.10 -9.32
C ILE A 89 -0.19 -22.45 -10.61
N HIS A 90 -1.07 -22.39 -11.61
CA HIS A 90 -0.74 -21.74 -12.87
C HIS A 90 -0.94 -20.24 -12.69
N LEU A 91 0.11 -19.47 -12.98
CA LEU A 91 0.08 -18.01 -12.96
C LEU A 91 0.00 -17.49 -14.39
N LYS A 92 -0.67 -16.36 -14.58
CA LYS A 92 -0.64 -15.56 -15.80
C LYS A 92 0.69 -14.82 -15.90
N LYS A 93 0.92 -14.18 -17.05
CA LYS A 93 2.13 -13.36 -17.30
C LYS A 93 2.29 -12.18 -16.34
N ASP A 94 1.19 -11.69 -15.77
CA ASP A 94 1.15 -10.62 -14.77
C ASP A 94 1.37 -11.12 -13.32
N GLY A 95 1.62 -12.42 -13.13
CA GLY A 95 1.82 -13.03 -11.81
C GLY A 95 0.54 -13.37 -11.05
N THR A 96 -0.65 -13.09 -11.61
CA THR A 96 -1.92 -13.47 -10.97
C THR A 96 -2.30 -14.94 -11.23
N PRO A 97 -2.99 -15.64 -10.31
CA PRO A 97 -3.45 -17.01 -10.56
C PRO A 97 -4.36 -17.11 -11.78
N ASP A 98 -4.05 -18.02 -12.71
CA ASP A 98 -4.87 -18.32 -13.86
C ASP A 98 -6.07 -19.17 -13.44
N MET A 99 -7.22 -18.51 -13.32
CA MET A 99 -8.50 -19.07 -12.87
C MET A 99 -9.08 -20.12 -13.82
N ARG A 100 -8.46 -20.39 -14.97
CA ARG A 100 -8.84 -21.52 -15.84
C ARG A 100 -8.52 -22.88 -15.22
N TYR A 101 -7.56 -22.95 -14.30
CA TYR A 101 -7.13 -24.19 -13.67
C TYR A 101 -7.81 -24.43 -12.31
N LYS A 102 -8.28 -25.65 -12.06
CA LYS A 102 -8.97 -26.03 -10.82
C LYS A 102 -8.15 -25.78 -9.56
N ALA A 103 -6.83 -25.99 -9.61
CA ALA A 103 -5.93 -25.73 -8.48
C ALA A 103 -5.89 -24.23 -8.11
N SER A 104 -5.92 -23.33 -9.10
CA SER A 104 -5.97 -21.88 -8.89
C SER A 104 -7.34 -21.41 -8.38
N GLN A 105 -8.42 -22.05 -8.83
CA GLN A 105 -9.78 -21.77 -8.33
C GLN A 105 -9.97 -22.20 -6.87
N ALA A 106 -9.42 -23.36 -6.49
CA ALA A 106 -9.44 -23.84 -5.10
C ALA A 106 -8.69 -22.90 -4.14
N LEU A 107 -7.62 -22.27 -4.62
CA LEU A 107 -6.88 -21.25 -3.85
C LEU A 107 -7.71 -19.98 -3.63
N ALA A 108 -8.42 -19.53 -4.66
CA ALA A 108 -9.29 -18.35 -4.58
C ALA A 108 -10.50 -18.57 -3.67
N SER A 109 -11.00 -19.81 -3.59
CA SER A 109 -12.14 -20.16 -2.74
C SER A 109 -11.76 -20.46 -1.28
N ASN A 110 -10.52 -20.88 -1.01
CA ASN A 110 -9.99 -21.09 0.35
C ASN A 110 -9.28 -19.86 0.93
N SER A 111 -9.21 -18.75 0.20
CA SER A 111 -8.75 -17.48 0.75
C SER A 111 -9.81 -16.96 1.73
N PRO A 112 -9.50 -16.65 3.00
CA PRO A 112 -10.42 -15.88 3.84
C PRO A 112 -10.83 -14.63 3.04
N PRO A 113 -12.09 -14.17 3.14
CA PRO A 113 -12.55 -13.03 2.35
C PRO A 113 -11.56 -11.90 2.57
N GLN A 114 -10.76 -11.62 1.54
CA GLN A 114 -9.88 -10.47 1.55
C GLN A 114 -10.80 -9.28 1.83
N PRO A 115 -10.53 -8.45 2.85
CA PRO A 115 -11.33 -7.25 3.07
C PRO A 115 -11.33 -6.52 1.74
N LYS A 116 -12.51 -6.39 1.13
CA LYS A 116 -12.66 -5.61 -0.11
C LYS A 116 -11.97 -4.29 0.15
N THR A 117 -10.93 -3.97 -0.61
CA THR A 117 -10.26 -2.68 -0.55
C THR A 117 -11.36 -1.63 -0.61
N ALA A 118 -11.57 -0.93 0.50
CA ALA A 118 -12.77 -0.11 0.64
C ALA A 118 -12.73 0.96 -0.43
N ASP A 119 -13.67 0.93 -1.37
CA ASP A 119 -13.86 2.08 -2.21
C ASP A 119 -14.41 3.19 -1.32
N TYR A 120 -13.70 4.31 -1.21
CA TYR A 120 -14.11 5.38 -0.31
C TYR A 120 -15.46 5.99 -0.71
N SER A 121 -15.89 5.78 -1.96
CA SER A 121 -17.24 6.08 -2.45
C SER A 121 -18.34 5.35 -1.68
N ASP A 122 -18.06 4.17 -1.13
CA ASP A 122 -19.04 3.35 -0.40
C ASP A 122 -19.12 3.74 1.09
N ILE A 123 -18.15 4.51 1.58
CA ILE A 123 -18.09 4.95 2.98
C ILE A 123 -18.96 6.20 3.16
N ARG A 124 -19.99 6.08 4.00
CA ARG A 124 -20.87 7.21 4.34
C ARG A 124 -20.26 8.01 5.48
N THR A 125 -20.55 9.30 5.57
CA THR A 125 -20.10 10.10 6.73
C THR A 125 -20.63 9.57 8.05
N SER A 126 -21.79 8.90 8.07
CA SER A 126 -22.31 8.24 9.26
C SER A 126 -21.42 7.12 9.78
N ASP A 127 -20.59 6.52 8.92
CA ASP A 127 -19.72 5.42 9.28
C ASP A 127 -18.47 5.87 10.05
N ILE A 128 -17.96 7.04 9.68
CA ILE A 128 -16.75 7.64 10.26
C ILE A 128 -17.06 8.71 11.31
N ARG A 129 -18.31 9.17 11.38
CA ARG A 129 -18.76 10.13 12.38
C ARG A 129 -18.70 9.51 13.78
N ASP A 130 -18.32 10.32 14.75
CA ASP A 130 -18.44 9.98 16.17
C ASP A 130 -19.64 10.73 16.82
N PRO A 131 -20.81 10.07 16.98
CA PRO A 131 -21.97 10.70 17.61
C PRO A 131 -21.75 11.02 19.09
N TYR A 132 -20.86 10.29 19.77
CA TYR A 132 -20.58 10.53 21.19
C TYR A 132 -19.88 11.88 21.36
N GLN A 133 -18.89 12.20 20.52
CA GLN A 133 -18.19 13.48 20.59
C GLN A 133 -19.12 14.67 20.33
N GLN A 134 -20.04 14.55 19.37
CA GLN A 134 -21.05 15.59 19.12
C GLN A 134 -21.99 15.81 20.31
N LYS A 135 -22.46 14.72 20.93
CA LYS A 135 -23.30 14.79 22.13
C LYS A 135 -22.55 15.40 23.31
N LYS A 136 -21.31 14.96 23.54
CA LYS A 136 -20.41 15.47 24.58
C LYS A 136 -20.17 16.97 24.39
N TYR A 137 -19.74 17.39 23.20
CA TYR A 137 -19.51 18.80 22.88
C TYR A 137 -20.77 19.65 23.06
N ARG A 138 -21.95 19.16 22.64
CA ARG A 138 -23.23 19.85 22.85
C ARG A 138 -23.57 20.00 24.34
N ALA A 139 -23.30 18.97 25.14
CA ALA A 139 -23.53 19.00 26.59
C ALA A 139 -22.63 20.03 27.27
N GLU A 140 -21.33 20.01 26.96
CA GLU A 140 -20.29 20.88 27.53
C GLU A 140 -20.36 22.33 27.03
N SER A 141 -20.96 22.57 25.86
CA SER A 141 -21.06 23.91 25.29
C SER A 141 -21.82 24.89 26.19
N LYS A 142 -21.31 26.11 26.33
CA LYS A 142 -21.96 27.23 27.04
C LYS A 142 -22.94 28.03 26.17
N SER A 143 -23.37 27.50 25.01
CA SER A 143 -24.21 28.24 24.08
C SER A 143 -25.60 28.55 24.66
N LYS A 144 -26.06 29.80 24.52
CA LYS A 144 -27.35 30.28 25.03
C LYS A 144 -28.58 29.65 24.33
N TYR A 145 -28.44 29.28 23.05
CA TYR A 145 -29.53 28.78 22.20
C TYR A 145 -29.27 27.34 21.78
N LYS A 146 -29.22 26.40 22.74
CA LYS A 146 -28.91 24.99 22.44
C LYS A 146 -29.99 24.33 21.57
N ASP A 147 -31.24 24.76 21.66
CA ASP A 147 -32.35 24.13 20.92
C ASP A 147 -32.35 24.50 19.43
N GLU A 148 -31.88 25.70 19.10
CA GLU A 148 -31.75 26.19 17.72
C GLU A 148 -30.40 25.83 17.09
N LYS A 149 -29.42 25.46 17.92
CA LYS A 149 -28.07 25.10 17.47
C LYS A 149 -27.84 23.59 17.51
N GLU A 150 -26.88 23.12 16.73
CA GLU A 150 -26.36 21.76 16.77
C GLU A 150 -24.83 21.77 16.72
N ALA A 151 -24.22 20.72 17.27
CA ALA A 151 -22.79 20.51 17.15
C ALA A 151 -22.52 19.98 15.74
N CYS A 152 -21.69 20.69 14.98
CA CYS A 152 -21.30 20.29 13.64
C CYS A 152 -19.77 20.31 13.54
N HIS A 153 -19.24 19.56 12.58
CA HIS A 153 -17.81 19.60 12.30
C HIS A 153 -17.44 20.93 11.64
N ILE A 154 -16.27 21.46 12.01
CA ILE A 154 -15.72 22.64 11.36
C ILE A 154 -15.22 22.26 9.96
N VAL A 155 -14.49 21.14 9.90
CA VAL A 155 -14.09 20.44 8.68
C VAL A 155 -15.17 19.42 8.34
N ASP A 156 -15.85 19.61 7.21
CA ASP A 156 -16.93 18.70 6.83
C ASP A 156 -16.37 17.29 6.52
N LEU A 157 -17.04 16.26 7.01
CA LEU A 157 -16.58 14.88 6.84
C LEU A 157 -16.64 14.41 5.38
N GLN A 158 -17.56 14.94 4.56
CA GLN A 158 -17.60 14.66 3.12
C GLN A 158 -16.38 15.27 2.44
N VAL A 159 -16.05 16.51 2.78
CA VAL A 159 -14.86 17.19 2.26
C VAL A 159 -13.59 16.43 2.66
N ALA A 160 -13.48 16.00 3.92
CA ALA A 160 -12.34 15.23 4.38
C ALA A 160 -12.22 13.88 3.66
N LEU A 161 -13.32 13.12 3.50
CA LEU A 161 -13.34 11.89 2.71
C LEU A 161 -12.89 12.15 1.27
N LYS A 162 -13.37 13.24 0.67
CA LYS A 162 -13.01 13.63 -0.70
C LYS A 162 -11.52 13.95 -0.84
N CYS A 163 -10.91 14.57 0.16
CA CYS A 163 -9.46 14.78 0.21
C CYS A 163 -8.70 13.44 0.22
N ILE A 164 -9.21 12.45 0.94
CA ILE A 164 -8.56 11.13 1.14
C ILE A 164 -8.76 10.21 -0.07
N GLU A 165 -9.80 10.40 -0.87
CA GLU A 165 -10.15 9.57 -2.03
C GLU A 165 -8.96 9.35 -2.98
N ASN A 166 -8.17 10.41 -3.21
CA ASN A 166 -7.01 10.40 -4.11
C ASN A 166 -5.67 10.29 -3.37
N ARG A 167 -5.67 9.84 -2.12
CA ARG A 167 -4.43 9.65 -1.34
C ARG A 167 -3.60 8.51 -1.96
N PRO A 168 -2.30 8.72 -2.22
CA PRO A 168 -1.43 7.67 -2.72
C PRO A 168 -1.20 6.61 -1.63
N GLY A 169 -1.11 5.34 -2.06
CA GLY A 169 -0.85 4.21 -1.18
C GLY A 169 -2.05 3.28 -1.00
N GLU A 170 -1.96 2.41 -0.01
CA GLU A 170 -3.02 1.45 0.31
C GLU A 170 -4.23 2.17 0.91
N LYS A 171 -5.44 1.81 0.44
CA LYS A 171 -6.68 2.33 1.00
C LYS A 171 -6.87 1.77 2.41
N LEU A 172 -7.21 2.65 3.35
CA LEU A 172 -7.50 2.27 4.72
C LEU A 172 -8.78 1.45 4.77
N SER A 173 -8.81 0.43 5.63
CA SER A 173 -10.08 -0.20 5.98
C SER A 173 -11.03 0.80 6.64
N LYS A 174 -12.32 0.52 6.60
CA LYS A 174 -13.35 1.35 7.25
C LYS A 174 -13.05 1.65 8.73
N GLN A 175 -12.50 0.67 9.45
CA GLN A 175 -12.15 0.82 10.86
C GLN A 175 -10.89 1.68 11.05
N GLN A 176 -9.84 1.45 10.27
CA GLN A 176 -8.64 2.29 10.31
C GLN A 176 -8.96 3.74 9.95
N LEU A 177 -9.76 3.96 8.91
CA LEU A 177 -10.20 5.28 8.52
C LEU A 177 -10.97 5.97 9.65
N LYS A 178 -11.86 5.25 10.34
CA LYS A 178 -12.59 5.80 11.48
C LYS A 178 -11.67 6.26 12.61
N GLU A 179 -10.66 5.46 12.95
CA GLU A 179 -9.66 5.82 13.97
C GLU A 179 -8.78 7.00 13.52
N GLU A 180 -8.29 6.98 12.29
CA GLU A 180 -7.47 8.06 11.74
C GLU A 180 -8.25 9.38 11.59
N MET A 181 -9.58 9.32 11.40
CA MET A 181 -10.47 10.49 11.33
C MET A 181 -10.87 11.05 12.70
N LYS A 182 -10.46 10.42 13.81
CA LYS A 182 -10.84 10.85 15.17
C LYS A 182 -10.44 12.30 15.48
N PRO A 183 -9.23 12.78 15.17
CA PRO A 183 -8.86 14.17 15.46
C PRO A 183 -9.75 15.18 14.68
N ILE A 184 -10.17 14.83 13.46
CA ILE A 184 -11.08 15.65 12.65
C ILE A 184 -12.50 15.64 13.25
N ASN A 185 -12.96 14.50 13.80
CA ASN A 185 -14.26 14.41 14.48
C ASN A 185 -14.34 15.27 15.74
N GLU A 186 -13.21 15.59 16.37
CA GLU A 186 -13.14 16.44 17.57
C GLU A 186 -13.14 17.95 17.22
N LEU A 187 -12.90 18.31 15.95
CA LEU A 187 -13.03 19.69 15.44
C LEU A 187 -14.50 20.09 15.29
N LEU A 188 -15.15 20.38 16.41
CA LEU A 188 -16.57 20.70 16.50
C LEU A 188 -16.83 22.18 16.82
N ARG A 189 -17.97 22.68 16.35
CA ARG A 189 -18.52 23.98 16.73
C ARG A 189 -20.03 23.92 16.88
N MET A 190 -20.58 24.87 17.65
CA MET A 190 -22.02 25.10 17.68
C MET A 190 -22.45 25.97 16.51
N ARG A 191 -23.41 25.50 15.73
CA ARG A 191 -23.99 26.23 14.59
C ARG A 191 -25.51 26.23 14.66
N LEU A 192 -26.16 27.27 14.15
CA LEU A 192 -27.61 27.24 13.95
C LEU A 192 -27.97 26.09 12.99
N LYS A 193 -29.04 25.35 13.32
CA LYS A 193 -29.51 24.20 12.52
C LYS A 193 -29.76 24.59 11.06
N GLU A 194 -30.40 25.73 10.84
CA GLU A 194 -30.70 26.24 9.49
C GLU A 194 -29.42 26.53 8.70
N THR A 195 -28.45 27.19 9.31
CA THR A 195 -27.19 27.50 8.63
C THR A 195 -26.35 26.26 8.38
N ASN A 196 -26.36 25.29 9.31
CA ASN A 196 -25.64 24.03 9.13
C ASN A 196 -26.22 23.20 7.96
N ARG A 197 -27.55 23.08 7.91
CA ARG A 197 -28.23 22.21 6.94
C ARG A 197 -28.36 22.82 5.55
N GLY A 198 -28.37 24.15 5.45
CA GLY A 198 -28.40 24.89 4.20
C GLY A 198 -27.01 25.37 3.78
N TYR A 199 -26.60 26.53 4.31
CA TYR A 199 -25.41 27.24 3.87
C TYR A 199 -24.11 26.43 4.03
N ASP A 200 -23.83 25.86 5.22
CA ASP A 200 -22.57 25.15 5.44
C ASP A 200 -22.48 23.87 4.59
N LYS A 201 -23.62 23.20 4.33
CA LYS A 201 -23.72 22.05 3.43
C LYS A 201 -23.47 22.45 1.97
N ASP A 202 -24.11 23.51 1.48
CA ASP A 202 -23.87 24.04 0.13
C ASP A 202 -22.39 24.42 -0.08
N MET A 203 -21.77 25.06 0.92
CA MET A 203 -20.33 25.36 0.86
C MET A 203 -19.48 24.08 0.81
N ALA A 204 -19.84 23.02 1.56
CA ALA A 204 -19.13 21.75 1.53
C ALA A 204 -19.23 21.06 0.16
N ASP A 205 -20.43 21.02 -0.45
CA ASP A 205 -20.66 20.45 -1.78
C ASP A 205 -19.83 21.20 -2.84
N ARG A 206 -19.79 22.54 -2.78
CA ARG A 206 -18.98 23.36 -3.69
C ARG A 206 -17.48 23.14 -3.48
N ILE A 207 -17.03 22.94 -2.25
CA ILE A 207 -15.62 22.60 -1.96
C ILE A 207 -15.28 21.22 -2.53
N CYS A 208 -16.17 20.23 -2.42
CA CYS A 208 -16.00 18.92 -3.05
C CYS A 208 -15.86 19.03 -4.57
N ASP A 209 -16.68 19.87 -5.21
CA ASP A 209 -16.57 20.11 -6.65
C ASP A 209 -15.23 20.76 -7.04
N LEU A 210 -14.73 21.72 -6.24
CA LEU A 210 -13.41 22.31 -6.47
C LEU A 210 -12.28 21.28 -6.31
N LEU A 211 -12.41 20.34 -5.37
CA LEU A 211 -11.46 19.23 -5.21
C LEU A 211 -11.46 18.28 -6.43
N ASP A 212 -12.59 18.12 -7.10
CA ASP A 212 -12.73 17.41 -8.38
C ASP A 212 -12.23 18.22 -9.58
N ASN A 213 -11.71 19.44 -9.37
CA ASN A 213 -11.37 20.41 -10.42
C ASN A 213 -12.54 20.72 -11.37
N LYS A 214 -13.78 20.61 -10.90
CA LYS A 214 -14.93 21.11 -11.67
C LYS A 214 -14.87 22.63 -11.72
N ASP A 215 -15.21 23.17 -12.89
CA ASP A 215 -15.27 24.62 -13.07
C ASP A 215 -16.47 25.17 -12.31
N ASN A 216 -16.19 25.68 -11.11
CA ASN A 216 -17.18 26.24 -10.23
C ASN A 216 -16.71 27.60 -9.76
N ARG A 217 -17.61 28.59 -9.84
CA ARG A 217 -17.33 29.93 -9.37
C ARG A 217 -17.02 29.89 -7.87
N VAL A 218 -15.81 30.30 -7.52
CA VAL A 218 -15.39 30.45 -6.13
C VAL A 218 -15.97 31.77 -5.60
N THR A 219 -16.88 31.68 -4.64
CA THR A 219 -17.40 32.87 -3.94
C THR A 219 -16.59 33.12 -2.68
N ARG A 220 -16.63 34.37 -2.17
CA ARG A 220 -16.02 34.72 -0.88
C ARG A 220 -16.46 33.82 0.28
N GLY A 221 -17.73 33.38 0.25
CA GLY A 221 -18.26 32.43 1.23
C GLY A 221 -17.52 31.08 1.21
N VAL A 222 -17.20 30.56 0.02
CA VAL A 222 -16.43 29.32 -0.16
C VAL A 222 -14.98 29.53 0.32
N GLN A 223 -14.34 30.64 -0.06
CA GLN A 223 -12.97 30.97 0.38
C GLN A 223 -12.87 31.04 1.91
N ASN A 224 -13.76 31.80 2.54
CA ASN A 224 -13.82 31.91 4.01
C ASN A 224 -14.05 30.54 4.67
N LYS A 225 -14.82 29.66 4.03
CA LYS A 225 -15.06 28.32 4.58
C LYS A 225 -13.83 27.42 4.44
N ILE A 226 -13.12 27.47 3.31
CA ILE A 226 -11.83 26.76 3.13
C ILE A 226 -10.83 27.24 4.18
N GLU A 227 -10.71 28.54 4.38
CA GLU A 227 -9.81 29.12 5.38
C GLU A 227 -10.13 28.64 6.80
N GLN A 228 -11.41 28.66 7.20
CA GLN A 228 -11.84 28.10 8.48
C GLN A 228 -11.48 26.62 8.64
N MET A 229 -11.57 25.82 7.57
CA MET A 229 -11.18 24.41 7.62
C MET A 229 -9.67 24.26 7.79
N VAL A 230 -8.85 25.04 7.06
CA VAL A 230 -7.38 25.04 7.18
C VAL A 230 -6.94 25.47 8.59
N GLU A 231 -7.53 26.54 9.13
CA GLU A 231 -7.25 26.98 10.50
C GLU A 231 -7.60 25.90 11.53
N ALA A 232 -8.75 25.24 11.36
CA ALA A 232 -9.16 24.15 12.24
C ALA A 232 -8.22 22.95 12.15
N MET A 233 -7.79 22.55 10.95
CA MET A 233 -6.78 21.50 10.79
C MET A 233 -5.46 21.89 11.45
N ASN A 234 -5.07 23.16 11.37
CA ASN A 234 -3.86 23.66 12.01
C ASN A 234 -3.95 23.68 13.54
N SER A 235 -5.16 23.76 14.11
CA SER A 235 -5.38 23.70 15.55
C SER A 235 -5.20 22.30 16.16
N ILE A 236 -5.16 21.24 15.35
CA ILE A 236 -4.91 19.87 15.84
C ILE A 236 -3.47 19.79 16.40
N PRO A 237 -3.30 19.40 17.68
CA PRO A 237 -1.98 19.21 18.31
C PRO A 237 -1.10 18.23 17.53
N ALA A 238 0.20 18.50 17.44
CA ALA A 238 1.13 17.68 16.65
C ALA A 238 1.18 16.20 17.09
N ASN A 239 0.94 15.93 18.38
CA ASN A 239 0.89 14.57 18.94
C ASN A 239 -0.40 13.80 18.59
N GLU A 240 -1.44 14.50 18.11
CA GLU A 240 -2.72 13.90 17.70
C GLU A 240 -2.84 13.79 16.18
N ARG A 241 -1.90 14.39 15.43
CA ARG A 241 -1.86 14.29 13.98
C ARG A 241 -1.41 12.90 13.54
N ASN A 242 -1.99 12.47 12.44
CA ASN A 242 -1.66 11.24 11.74
C ASN A 242 -1.58 11.51 10.23
N ASN A 243 -1.17 10.49 9.48
CA ASN A 243 -1.00 10.60 8.03
C ASN A 243 -2.29 11.04 7.31
N THR A 244 -3.48 10.67 7.78
CA THR A 244 -4.75 11.13 7.21
C THR A 244 -4.99 12.60 7.49
N THR A 245 -4.81 13.05 8.74
CA THR A 245 -5.02 14.47 9.06
C THR A 245 -4.02 15.36 8.35
N ASP A 246 -2.76 14.93 8.21
CA ASP A 246 -1.74 15.67 7.48
C ASP A 246 -2.07 15.77 5.99
N TRP A 247 -2.53 14.67 5.39
CA TRP A 247 -2.98 14.65 4.00
C TRP A 247 -4.17 15.59 3.75
N VAL A 248 -5.19 15.53 4.61
CA VAL A 248 -6.36 16.42 4.53
C VAL A 248 -5.91 17.89 4.68
N SER A 249 -5.05 18.19 5.64
CA SER A 249 -4.51 19.54 5.87
C SER A 249 -3.74 20.07 4.65
N GLN A 250 -2.86 19.25 4.08
CA GLN A 250 -2.11 19.58 2.87
C GLN A 250 -3.04 19.84 1.69
N ARG A 251 -4.05 18.99 1.49
CA ARG A 251 -4.98 19.12 0.36
C ARG A 251 -5.84 20.37 0.46
N LEU A 252 -6.34 20.70 1.65
CA LEU A 252 -7.10 21.92 1.90
C LEU A 252 -6.22 23.18 1.73
N THR A 253 -4.95 23.12 2.14
CA THR A 253 -3.99 24.22 1.95
C THR A 253 -3.72 24.47 0.47
N GLN A 254 -3.49 23.42 -0.33
CA GLN A 254 -3.36 23.55 -1.78
C GLN A 254 -4.62 24.14 -2.42
N LEU A 255 -5.80 23.74 -1.95
CA LEU A 255 -7.06 24.29 -2.44
C LEU A 255 -7.18 25.78 -2.11
N LYS A 256 -6.76 26.19 -0.89
CA LYS A 256 -6.70 27.60 -0.48
C LYS A 256 -5.77 28.39 -1.39
N GLU A 257 -4.54 27.92 -1.61
CA GLU A 257 -3.55 28.58 -2.46
C GLU A 257 -4.03 28.75 -3.90
N LYS A 258 -4.73 27.75 -4.45
CA LYS A 258 -5.23 27.77 -5.83
C LYS A 258 -6.39 28.74 -6.05
N HIS A 259 -7.22 28.98 -5.03
CA HIS A 259 -8.54 29.62 -5.20
C HIS A 259 -8.82 30.82 -4.29
N CYS A 260 -7.97 31.09 -3.30
CA CYS A 260 -8.20 32.11 -2.28
C CYS A 260 -7.08 33.17 -2.20
N VAL A 261 -5.97 32.98 -2.90
CA VAL A 261 -4.85 33.92 -3.03
C VAL A 261 -4.93 34.57 -4.41
#